data_AF-A0A442GJY6-F1
#
_entry.id   AF-A0A442GJY6-F1
#
_cell.length_a   1.000
_cell.length_b   1.000
_cell.length_c   1.000
_cell.angle_alpha   90.00
_cell.angle_beta   90.00
_cell.angle_gamma   90.00
#
_symmetry.space_group_name_H-M   'P 1'
#
loop_
_entity.id
_entity.type
_entity.pdbx_description
1 polymer ?
#
loop_
_entity_poly.entity_id
_entity_poly.type
_entity_poly.pdbx_seq_one_letter_code
_entity_poly.pdbx_strand_id
1 'polypeptide(L)'
;MRFIEPKTNEQQSRAIVFRTREQFVNQRTELVNGLRAHLYEFGYVAPQGIGHLRRLAEIVGDESAELPDLVRDVCSALLDQIDQLSSRLAALKKTMDMLSKQAATSRRLQTMPGVGPIAALAIETFAPPMEAFNCGRDFFLAKRLASTQELDALNLVSPSALWRESLGHIGRKPV
;
A
#
# COMPACT_ATOMS: atom_id res chain seq x y z
N MET A 1 -19.03 1.50 -30.79
CA MET A 1 -18.24 2.10 -29.69
C MET A 1 -18.92 1.74 -28.38
N ARG A 2 -18.19 1.15 -27.41
CA ARG A 2 -18.74 0.84 -26.09
C ARG A 2 -18.61 2.09 -25.22
N PHE A 3 -19.71 2.76 -24.92
CA PHE A 3 -19.72 3.90 -24.00
C PHE A 3 -19.49 3.37 -22.58
N ILE A 4 -18.47 3.90 -21.90
CA ILE A 4 -18.22 3.65 -20.48
C ILE A 4 -18.84 4.84 -19.75
N GLU A 5 -19.75 4.59 -18.83
CA GLU A 5 -20.32 5.67 -18.01
C GLU A 5 -19.20 6.38 -17.24
N PRO A 6 -19.18 7.72 -17.21
CA PRO A 6 -18.19 8.45 -16.45
C PRO A 6 -18.34 8.14 -14.96
N LYS A 7 -17.21 7.86 -14.29
CA LYS A 7 -17.17 7.61 -12.85
C LYS A 7 -17.84 8.76 -12.09
N THR A 8 -18.67 8.43 -11.11
CA THR A 8 -19.34 9.44 -10.27
C THR A 8 -18.33 10.26 -9.46
N ASN A 9 -18.71 11.45 -9.00
CA ASN A 9 -17.83 12.27 -8.15
C ASN A 9 -17.37 11.53 -6.87
N GLU A 10 -18.24 10.67 -6.31
CA GLU A 10 -17.87 9.82 -5.18
C GLU A 10 -16.87 8.71 -5.55
N GLN A 11 -17.03 8.07 -6.71
CA GLN A 11 -16.05 7.09 -7.18
C GLN A 11 -14.71 7.74 -7.49
N GLN A 12 -14.72 8.95 -8.07
CA GLN A 12 -13.50 9.70 -8.32
C GLN A 12 -12.80 10.13 -7.03
N SER A 13 -13.54 10.59 -6.01
CA SER A 13 -12.95 10.96 -4.72
C SER A 13 -12.35 9.76 -3.99
N ARG A 14 -13.05 8.63 -3.97
CA ARG A 14 -12.54 7.36 -3.42
C ARG A 14 -11.28 6.91 -4.17
N ALA A 15 -11.27 7.02 -5.50
CA ALA A 15 -10.10 6.67 -6.32
C ALA A 15 -8.87 7.51 -5.97
N ILE A 16 -9.04 8.82 -5.72
CA ILE A 16 -7.94 9.70 -5.27
C ILE A 16 -7.36 9.19 -3.94
N VAL A 17 -8.19 8.78 -2.98
CA VAL A 17 -7.71 8.24 -1.69
C VAL A 17 -6.82 7.00 -1.88
N PHE A 18 -7.22 6.06 -2.74
CA PHE A 18 -6.40 4.88 -3.07
C PHE A 18 -5.06 5.28 -3.69
N ARG A 19 -5.07 6.21 -4.65
CA ARG A 19 -3.86 6.70 -5.34
C ARG A 19 -2.90 7.40 -4.39
N THR A 20 -3.42 8.27 -3.52
CA THR A 20 -2.59 8.97 -2.53
C THR A 20 -1.98 8.00 -1.53
N ARG A 21 -2.74 6.97 -1.09
CA ARG A 21 -2.20 5.92 -0.24
C ARG A 21 -1.03 5.19 -0.91
N GLU A 22 -1.22 4.77 -2.17
CA GLU A 22 -0.17 4.08 -2.93
C GLU A 22 1.08 4.94 -3.08
N GLN A 23 0.92 6.23 -3.42
CA GLN A 23 2.02 7.19 -3.49
C GLN A 23 2.80 7.25 -2.18
N PHE A 24 2.11 7.35 -1.03
CA PHE A 24 2.77 7.41 0.28
C PHE A 24 3.46 6.08 0.65
N VAL A 25 2.91 4.93 0.26
CA VAL A 25 3.57 3.64 0.46
C VAL A 25 4.88 3.56 -0.33
N ASN A 26 4.86 4.00 -1.59
CA ASN A 26 6.03 4.01 -2.45
C ASN A 26 7.11 4.97 -1.92
N GLN A 27 6.74 6.20 -1.58
CA GLN A 27 7.64 7.18 -0.97
C GLN A 27 8.27 6.67 0.33
N ARG A 28 7.48 6.06 1.22
CA ARG A 28 8.01 5.50 2.46
C ARG A 28 9.00 4.36 2.18
N THR A 29 8.70 3.51 1.20
CA THR A 29 9.59 2.41 0.82
C THR A 29 10.91 2.92 0.24
N GLU A 30 10.85 3.96 -0.58
CA GLU A 30 12.01 4.65 -1.14
C GLU A 30 12.90 5.23 -0.04
N LEU A 31 12.33 5.95 0.94
CA LEU A 31 13.08 6.49 2.07
C LEU A 31 13.75 5.40 2.92
N VAL A 32 13.06 4.30 3.20
CA VAL A 32 13.65 3.16 3.93
C VAL A 32 14.81 2.54 3.15
N ASN A 33 14.68 2.43 1.82
CA ASN A 33 15.75 1.94 0.97
C ASN A 33 16.94 2.89 0.93
N GLY A 34 16.71 4.20 0.88
CA GLY A 34 17.74 5.23 0.97
C GLY A 34 18.48 5.19 2.30
N LEU A 35 17.76 5.18 3.43
CA LEU A 35 18.33 5.04 4.77
C LEU A 35 19.23 3.79 4.87
N ARG A 36 18.74 2.66 4.37
CA ARG A 36 19.51 1.40 4.35
C ARG A 36 20.77 1.52 3.48
N ALA A 37 20.69 2.21 2.35
CA ALA A 37 21.84 2.42 1.47
C ALA A 37 22.91 3.30 2.14
N HIS A 38 22.51 4.40 2.78
CA HIS A 38 23.44 5.25 3.52
C HIS A 38 24.14 4.49 4.64
N LEU A 39 23.39 3.74 5.46
CA LEU A 39 23.98 2.95 6.54
C LEU A 39 24.91 1.83 6.03
N TYR A 40 24.63 1.29 4.84
CA TYR A 40 25.49 0.30 4.20
C TYR A 40 26.87 0.85 3.81
N GLU A 41 26.96 2.12 3.40
CA GLU A 41 28.25 2.77 3.08
C GLU A 41 29.19 2.86 4.29
N PHE A 42 28.62 2.86 5.50
CA PHE A 42 29.36 2.83 6.78
C PHE A 42 29.47 1.43 7.38
N GLY A 43 29.19 0.37 6.61
CA GLY A 43 29.37 -1.02 7.02
C GLY A 43 28.19 -1.64 7.78
N TYR A 44 27.09 -0.92 7.99
CA TYR A 44 25.92 -1.46 8.67
C TYR A 44 25.00 -2.19 7.69
N VAL A 45 25.04 -3.53 7.74
CA VAL A 45 24.20 -4.38 6.88
C VAL A 45 22.88 -4.72 7.58
N ALA A 46 21.77 -4.31 6.97
CA ALA A 46 20.42 -4.67 7.41
C ALA A 46 19.66 -5.44 6.31
N PRO A 47 18.78 -6.39 6.67
CA PRO A 47 17.94 -7.08 5.70
C PRO A 47 16.96 -6.12 5.00
N GLN A 48 16.52 -6.49 3.80
CA GLN A 48 15.50 -5.72 3.08
C GLN A 48 14.14 -5.76 3.79
N GLY A 49 13.40 -4.66 3.69
CA GLY A 49 12.00 -4.57 4.10
C GLY A 49 11.75 -3.66 5.30
N ILE A 50 10.53 -3.11 5.35
CA ILE A 50 10.08 -2.13 6.35
C ILE A 50 10.12 -2.69 7.79
N GLY A 51 9.97 -4.01 7.96
CA GLY A 51 10.03 -4.67 9.28
C GLY A 51 11.37 -4.46 10.03
N HIS A 52 12.43 -4.08 9.33
CA HIS A 52 13.74 -3.83 9.91
C HIS A 52 14.00 -2.34 10.22
N LEU A 53 13.02 -1.45 9.98
CA LEU A 53 13.16 -0.01 10.23
C LEU A 53 13.57 0.30 11.66
N ARG A 54 13.00 -0.41 12.64
CA ARG A 54 13.36 -0.24 14.06
C ARG A 54 14.84 -0.48 14.30
N ARG A 55 15.41 -1.50 13.68
CA ARG A 55 16.85 -1.81 13.79
C ARG A 55 17.71 -0.73 13.14
N LEU A 56 17.27 -0.16 12.02
CA LEU A 56 17.95 0.97 11.38
C LEU A 56 17.92 2.21 12.29
N ALA A 57 16.78 2.48 12.93
CA ALA A 57 16.64 3.58 13.87
C ALA A 57 17.52 3.40 15.12
N GLU A 58 17.63 2.17 15.65
CA GLU A 58 18.52 1.84 16.76
C GLU A 58 20.00 2.11 16.42
N ILE A 59 20.44 1.78 15.19
CA ILE A 59 21.81 2.09 14.73
C ILE A 59 22.06 3.60 14.65
N VAL A 60 21.09 4.38 14.14
CA VAL A 60 21.21 5.83 14.04
C VAL A 60 21.15 6.51 15.42
N GLY A 61 20.48 5.90 16.39
CA GLY A 61 20.41 6.39 17.77
C GLY A 61 21.58 5.96 18.67
N ASP A 62 22.41 5.01 18.25
CA ASP A 62 23.53 4.52 19.05
C ASP A 62 24.74 5.46 18.96
N GLU A 63 25.09 6.11 20.07
CA GLU A 63 26.29 6.96 20.18
C GLU A 63 27.59 6.16 20.04
N SER A 64 27.54 4.84 20.26
CA SER A 64 28.68 3.92 20.09
C SER A 64 28.93 3.55 18.64
N ALA A 65 27.97 3.81 17.74
CA ALA A 65 28.12 3.57 16.32
C ALA A 65 29.14 4.55 15.73
N GLU A 66 30.12 4.03 14.99
CA GLU A 66 31.12 4.82 14.24
C GLU A 66 30.47 5.50 13.01
N LEU A 67 29.49 6.37 13.25
CA LEU A 67 28.80 7.18 12.25
C LEU A 67 29.22 8.64 12.42
N PRO A 68 29.69 9.32 11.34
CA PRO A 68 29.91 10.76 11.38
C PRO A 68 28.63 11.52 11.74
N ASP A 69 28.76 12.59 12.52
CA ASP A 69 27.61 13.38 13.01
C ASP A 69 26.68 13.85 11.87
N LEU A 70 27.26 14.31 10.76
CA LEU A 70 26.49 14.72 9.57
C LEU A 70 25.60 13.60 9.01
N VAL A 71 26.10 12.36 9.01
CA VAL A 71 25.36 11.20 8.52
C VAL A 71 24.24 10.86 9.49
N ARG A 72 24.52 10.95 10.79
CA ARG A 72 23.52 10.75 11.85
C ARG A 72 22.37 11.75 11.72
N ASP A 73 22.67 13.03 11.48
CA ASP A 73 21.66 14.08 11.30
C ASP A 73 20.79 13.81 10.07
N VAL A 74 21.39 13.48 8.93
CA VAL A 74 20.65 13.16 7.69
C VAL A 74 19.81 11.90 7.86
N CYS A 75 20.35 10.84 8.46
CA CYS A 75 19.61 9.61 8.71
C CYS A 75 18.45 9.83 9.69
N SER A 76 18.62 10.69 10.69
CA SER A 76 17.56 11.08 11.62
C SER A 76 16.44 11.84 10.91
N ALA A 77 16.78 12.77 10.00
CA ALA A 77 15.79 13.48 9.19
C ALA A 77 14.99 12.52 8.28
N LEU A 78 15.63 11.47 7.73
CA LEU A 78 14.94 10.43 6.96
C LEU A 78 13.98 9.61 7.83
N LEU A 79 14.38 9.26 9.06
CA LEU A 79 13.53 8.56 10.02
C LEU A 79 12.28 9.37 10.37
N ASP A 80 12.45 10.67 10.66
CA ASP A 80 11.33 11.58 10.93
C ASP A 80 10.34 11.63 9.75
N GLN A 81 10.85 11.71 8.52
CA GLN A 81 10.01 11.72 7.32
C GLN A 81 9.24 10.40 7.14
N ILE A 82 9.88 9.27 7.44
CA ILE A 82 9.25 7.94 7.41
C ILE A 82 8.12 7.85 8.45
N ASP A 83 8.31 8.41 9.64
CA ASP A 83 7.31 8.42 10.70
C ASP A 83 6.12 9.33 10.36
N GLN A 84 6.37 10.49 9.77
CA GLN A 84 5.32 11.36 9.24
C GLN A 84 4.49 10.66 8.15
N LEU A 85 5.14 9.97 7.20
CA LEU A 85 4.44 9.21 6.16
C LEU A 85 3.65 8.04 6.75
N SER A 86 4.20 7.35 7.76
CA SER A 86 3.50 6.26 8.44
C SER A 86 2.24 6.76 9.16
N SER A 87 2.31 7.92 9.80
CA SER A 87 1.16 8.57 10.44
C SER A 87 0.09 8.99 9.42
N ARG A 88 0.50 9.57 8.29
CA ARG A 88 -0.41 9.93 7.18
C ARG A 88 -1.08 8.70 6.56
N LEU A 89 -0.34 7.60 6.39
CA LEU A 89 -0.88 6.32 5.92
C LEU A 89 -1.91 5.75 6.89
N ALA A 90 -1.67 5.84 8.21
CA ALA A 90 -2.64 5.43 9.22
C ALA A 90 -3.93 6.27 9.17
N ALA A 91 -3.81 7.58 8.95
CA ALA A 91 -4.96 8.46 8.75
C ALA A 91 -5.76 8.09 7.48
N LEU A 92 -5.09 7.89 6.35
CA LEU A 92 -5.74 7.44 5.11
C LEU A 92 -6.43 6.09 5.28
N LYS A 93 -5.81 5.15 5.99
CA LYS A 93 -6.43 3.85 6.30
C LYS A 93 -7.74 4.02 7.07
N LYS A 94 -7.78 4.88 8.10
CA LYS A 94 -9.01 5.19 8.84
C LYS A 94 -10.09 5.78 7.93
N THR A 95 -9.72 6.68 7.03
CA THR A 95 -10.65 7.25 6.03
C THR A 95 -11.22 6.16 5.12
N MET A 96 -10.38 5.27 4.60
CA MET A 96 -10.82 4.15 3.76
C MET A 96 -11.74 3.18 4.51
N ASP A 97 -11.43 2.86 5.77
CA ASP A 97 -12.27 2.00 6.60
C ASP A 97 -13.65 2.64 6.88
N MET A 98 -13.70 3.97 7.03
CA MET A 98 -14.97 4.73 7.17
C MET A 98 -15.79 4.68 5.87
N LEU A 99 -15.16 4.97 4.72
CA LEU A 99 -15.81 4.94 3.41
C LEU A 99 -16.35 3.53 3.09
N SER A 100 -15.61 2.49 3.45
CA SER A 100 -16.02 1.10 3.25
C SER A 100 -17.30 0.73 4.05
N LYS A 101 -17.48 1.32 5.24
CA LYS A 101 -18.67 1.06 6.08
C LYS A 101 -19.94 1.76 5.58
N GLN A 102 -19.78 2.92 4.94
CA GLN A 102 -20.90 3.71 4.40
C GLN A 102 -21.47 3.10 3.12
N ALA A 103 -20.67 2.30 2.42
CA ALA A 103 -21.04 1.80 1.12
C ALA A 103 -21.80 0.47 1.19
N ALA A 104 -23.06 0.49 0.74
CA ALA A 104 -23.97 -0.65 0.85
C ALA A 104 -23.52 -1.88 0.02
N THR A 105 -22.92 -1.65 -1.14
CA THR A 105 -22.31 -2.68 -2.00
C THR A 105 -21.04 -3.25 -1.37
N SER A 106 -20.19 -2.42 -0.77
CA SER A 106 -19.04 -2.88 0.02
C SER A 106 -19.43 -3.85 1.15
N ARG A 107 -20.52 -3.56 1.88
CA ARG A 107 -21.01 -4.44 2.96
C ARG A 107 -21.47 -5.82 2.45
N ARG A 108 -22.10 -5.88 1.26
CA ARG A 108 -22.51 -7.15 0.63
C ARG A 108 -21.31 -7.93 0.09
N LEU A 109 -20.29 -7.25 -0.42
CA LEU A 109 -19.07 -7.89 -0.88
C LEU A 109 -18.24 -8.50 0.27
N GLN A 110 -18.24 -7.85 1.44
CA GLN A 110 -17.54 -8.34 2.64
C GLN A 110 -18.09 -9.65 3.20
N THR A 111 -19.29 -10.10 2.79
CA THR A 111 -19.79 -11.42 3.19
C THR A 111 -19.11 -12.57 2.42
N MET A 112 -18.35 -12.25 1.36
CA MET A 112 -17.60 -13.24 0.60
C MET A 112 -16.29 -13.59 1.32
N PRO A 113 -15.93 -14.88 1.44
CA PRO A 113 -14.67 -15.28 2.06
C PRO A 113 -13.48 -14.69 1.31
N GLY A 114 -12.58 -14.02 2.03
CA GLY A 114 -11.39 -13.38 1.47
C GLY A 114 -11.57 -11.93 0.99
N VAL A 115 -12.77 -11.36 1.05
CA VAL A 115 -13.03 -9.96 0.68
C VAL A 115 -13.08 -9.08 1.93
N GLY A 116 -11.97 -8.38 2.20
CA GLY A 116 -11.88 -7.39 3.28
C GLY A 116 -12.51 -6.04 2.93
N PRO A 117 -12.68 -5.13 3.90
CA PRO A 117 -13.34 -3.83 3.71
C PRO A 117 -12.66 -2.94 2.66
N ILE A 118 -11.32 -2.97 2.59
CA ILE A 118 -10.56 -2.22 1.59
C ILE A 118 -10.75 -2.80 0.19
N ALA A 119 -10.74 -4.13 0.08
CA ALA A 119 -10.95 -4.86 -1.18
C ALA A 119 -12.37 -4.62 -1.72
N ALA A 120 -13.38 -4.66 -0.85
CA ALA A 120 -14.76 -4.36 -1.18
C ALA A 120 -14.94 -2.92 -1.68
N LEU A 121 -14.31 -1.95 -1.00
CA LEU A 121 -14.31 -0.55 -1.42
C LEU A 121 -13.58 -0.35 -2.75
N ALA A 122 -12.49 -1.08 -3.00
CA ALA A 122 -11.76 -1.03 -4.27
C ALA A 122 -12.62 -1.53 -5.43
N ILE A 123 -13.35 -2.64 -5.24
CA ILE A 123 -14.29 -3.15 -6.24
C ILE A 123 -15.33 -2.08 -6.55
N GLU A 124 -15.99 -1.49 -5.56
CA GLU A 124 -17.00 -0.47 -5.82
C GLU A 124 -16.46 0.80 -6.51
N THR A 125 -15.21 1.15 -6.22
CA THR A 125 -14.57 2.35 -6.76
C THR A 125 -14.10 2.17 -8.20
N PHE A 126 -13.62 0.97 -8.55
CA PHE A 126 -12.93 0.72 -9.82
C PHE A 126 -13.63 -0.30 -10.73
N ALA A 127 -14.55 -1.11 -10.22
CA ALA A 127 -15.28 -2.07 -11.03
C ALA A 127 -16.28 -1.34 -11.94
N PRO A 128 -16.29 -1.69 -13.24
CA PRO A 128 -17.42 -1.36 -14.11
C PRO A 128 -18.72 -2.00 -13.58
N PRO A 129 -19.90 -1.52 -14.01
CA PRO A 129 -21.17 -2.16 -13.71
C PRO A 129 -21.09 -3.67 -13.96
N MET A 130 -21.51 -4.48 -12.99
CA MET A 130 -21.31 -5.94 -13.02
C MET A 130 -22.16 -6.61 -14.11
N GLU A 131 -23.22 -5.92 -14.56
CA GLU A 131 -24.06 -6.26 -15.70
C GLU A 131 -23.26 -6.31 -17.02
N ALA A 132 -22.07 -5.71 -17.04
CA ALA A 132 -21.15 -5.73 -18.17
C ALA A 132 -20.40 -7.06 -18.34
N PHE A 133 -20.53 -8.00 -17.39
CA PHE A 133 -19.80 -9.27 -17.33
C PHE A 133 -20.75 -10.47 -17.18
N ASN A 134 -20.54 -11.52 -17.97
CA ASN A 134 -21.37 -12.72 -17.93
C ASN A 134 -20.99 -13.65 -16.77
N CYS A 135 -19.74 -13.61 -16.32
CA CYS A 135 -19.29 -14.37 -15.17
C CYS A 135 -18.12 -13.69 -14.45
N GLY A 136 -17.86 -14.08 -13.19
CA GLY A 136 -16.75 -13.54 -12.40
C GLY A 136 -15.37 -13.73 -13.07
N ARG A 137 -15.21 -14.78 -13.89
CA ARG A 137 -13.98 -15.00 -14.66
C ARG A 137 -13.75 -13.90 -15.71
N ASP A 138 -14.81 -13.39 -16.34
CA ASP A 138 -14.72 -12.31 -17.32
C ASP A 138 -14.32 -10.99 -16.64
N PHE A 139 -14.82 -10.75 -15.43
CA PHE A 139 -14.38 -9.64 -14.59
C PHE A 139 -12.88 -9.76 -14.25
N PHE A 140 -12.42 -10.94 -13.81
CA PHE A 140 -11.00 -11.19 -13.53
C PHE A 140 -10.09 -11.03 -14.74
N LEU A 141 -10.55 -11.39 -15.94
CA LEU A 141 -9.81 -11.19 -17.19
C LEU A 141 -9.79 -9.72 -17.61
N ALA A 142 -10.92 -9.01 -17.46
CA ALA A 142 -11.03 -7.59 -17.78
C ALA A 142 -10.16 -6.71 -16.87
N LYS A 143 -9.96 -7.12 -15.60
CA LYS A 143 -8.99 -6.49 -14.70
C LYS A 143 -7.61 -6.36 -15.36
N ARG A 144 -7.18 -7.34 -16.16
CA ARG A 144 -5.87 -7.34 -16.86
C ARG A 144 -5.70 -6.21 -17.89
N LEU A 145 -6.80 -5.57 -18.31
CA LEU A 145 -6.83 -4.44 -19.23
C LEU A 145 -7.02 -3.09 -18.51
N ALA A 146 -7.20 -3.12 -17.18
CA ALA A 146 -7.31 -1.91 -16.37
C ALA A 146 -5.96 -1.22 -16.20
N SER A 147 -5.96 0.07 -15.89
CA SER A 147 -4.71 0.81 -15.62
C SER A 147 -3.93 0.18 -14.45
N THR A 148 -2.61 0.34 -14.42
CA THR A 148 -1.73 -0.24 -13.37
C THR A 148 -2.22 0.10 -11.95
N GLN A 149 -2.74 1.32 -11.76
CA GLN A 149 -3.34 1.77 -10.51
C GLN A 149 -4.66 1.05 -10.15
N GLU A 150 -5.53 0.82 -11.13
CA GLU A 150 -6.77 0.06 -10.92
C GLU A 150 -6.46 -1.41 -10.63
N LEU A 151 -5.43 -1.94 -11.29
CA LEU A 151 -4.91 -3.28 -11.05
C LEU A 151 -4.41 -3.45 -9.61
N ASP A 152 -3.66 -2.49 -9.07
CA ASP A 152 -3.12 -2.57 -7.71
C ASP A 152 -4.18 -2.40 -6.62
N ALA A 153 -5.17 -1.53 -6.83
CA ALA A 153 -6.33 -1.45 -5.94
C ALA A 153 -7.19 -2.74 -6.00
N LEU A 154 -7.44 -3.28 -7.19
CA LEU A 154 -8.19 -4.54 -7.36
C LEU A 154 -7.35 -5.78 -6.98
N ASN A 155 -6.03 -5.67 -6.89
CA ASN A 155 -5.15 -6.75 -6.41
C ASN A 155 -5.36 -7.01 -4.92
N LEU A 156 -5.84 -6.04 -4.13
CA LEU A 156 -6.26 -6.21 -2.74
C LEU A 156 -7.40 -7.25 -2.56
N VAL A 157 -8.07 -7.64 -3.64
CA VAL A 157 -9.11 -8.69 -3.67
C VAL A 157 -8.52 -10.11 -3.77
N SER A 158 -7.22 -10.24 -4.08
CA SER A 158 -6.54 -11.54 -4.10
C SER A 158 -6.04 -11.92 -2.71
N PRO A 159 -6.21 -13.19 -2.26
CA PRO A 159 -5.59 -13.68 -1.03
C PRO A 159 -4.09 -13.37 -0.95
N SER A 160 -3.38 -13.41 -2.08
CA SER A 160 -1.93 -13.13 -2.16
C SER A 160 -1.54 -11.66 -1.94
N ALA A 161 -2.45 -10.70 -2.06
CA ALA A 161 -2.17 -9.28 -1.80
C ALA A 161 -2.38 -8.90 -0.32
N LEU A 162 -3.38 -9.50 0.33
CA LEU A 162 -3.50 -9.49 1.79
C LEU A 162 -2.30 -10.20 2.45
N TRP A 163 -1.75 -11.24 1.81
CA TRP A 163 -0.46 -11.84 2.20
C TRP A 163 0.72 -10.84 2.10
N ARG A 164 0.72 -9.92 1.13
CA ARG A 164 1.77 -8.88 0.98
C ARG A 164 1.61 -7.74 2.00
N GLU A 165 0.39 -7.46 2.45
CA GLU A 165 0.09 -6.49 3.52
C GLU A 165 0.30 -7.08 4.93
N SER A 166 0.05 -8.37 5.13
CA SER A 166 0.16 -9.05 6.43
C SER A 166 1.58 -9.51 6.77
N LEU A 167 2.49 -9.60 5.80
CA LEU A 167 3.83 -10.14 5.99
C LEU A 167 4.91 -9.17 5.52
N GLY A 168 5.15 -8.16 6.36
CA GLY A 168 6.49 -7.61 6.52
C GLY A 168 7.47 -8.58 7.22
N HIS A 169 7.05 -9.83 7.46
CA HIS A 169 7.87 -10.92 7.98
C HIS A 169 7.91 -12.07 6.98
N ILE A 170 9.12 -12.60 6.75
CA ILE A 170 9.48 -13.78 5.95
C ILE A 170 9.80 -13.44 4.48
N GLY A 171 11.10 -13.52 4.19
CA GLY A 171 11.66 -13.39 2.86
C GLY A 171 11.21 -14.50 1.90
N ARG A 172 11.55 -14.26 0.62
CA ARG A 172 11.45 -15.13 -0.56
C ARG A 172 10.80 -16.51 -0.37
N LYS A 173 9.80 -16.79 -1.23
CA LYS A 173 9.47 -18.15 -1.68
C LYS A 173 10.78 -18.89 -2.07
N PRO A 174 11.07 -20.09 -1.53
CA PRO A 174 11.94 -20.99 -2.25
C PRO A 174 11.20 -21.47 -3.51
N VAL A 175 11.99 -21.77 -4.53
CA VAL A 175 11.59 -22.27 -5.86
C VAL A 175 10.71 -23.50 -5.73
#